data_AF-A0A397ZB00-F1
#
_entry.id   AF-A0A397ZB00-F1
#
_cell.length_a   1.000
_cell.length_b   1.000
_cell.length_c   1.000
_cell.angle_alpha   90.00
_cell.angle_beta   90.00
_cell.angle_gamma   90.00
#
_symmetry.space_group_name_H-M   'P 1'
#
loop_
_entity.id
_entity.type
_entity.pdbx_description
1 polymer ?
#
loop_
_entity_poly.entity_id
_entity_poly.type
_entity_poly.pdbx_seq_one_letter_code
_entity_poly.pdbx_strand_id
1 'polypeptide(L)'
;MNNYAVKALGEIANTLGIKTLNLRNGDPCHLGILKFDDAQNPEGTNSIICDCTFNDSTTCHITELKLKTLSLPGKLPPELVKLQYLQSM
;
A
#
# COMPACT_ATOMS: atom_id res chain seq x y z
N MET A 1 0.31 11.19 -3.12
CA MET A 1 0.68 9.99 -3.90
C MET A 1 0.05 10.06 -5.29
N ASN A 2 0.72 9.54 -6.33
CA ASN A 2 0.21 9.61 -7.69
C ASN A 2 -0.85 8.51 -7.98
N ASN A 3 -1.64 8.70 -9.04
CA ASN A 3 -2.71 7.76 -9.41
C ASN A 3 -2.18 6.34 -9.74
N TYR A 4 -0.97 6.25 -10.30
CA TYR A 4 -0.34 4.97 -10.65
C TYR A 4 -0.06 4.10 -9.43
N ALA A 5 0.46 4.68 -8.34
CA ALA A 5 0.71 3.98 -7.09
C ALA A 5 -0.59 3.50 -6.44
N VAL A 6 -1.66 4.31 -6.48
CA VAL A 6 -2.99 3.91 -5.99
C VAL A 6 -3.51 2.70 -6.77
N LYS A 7 -3.36 2.72 -8.10
CA LYS A 7 -3.75 1.59 -8.95
C LYS A 7 -2.94 0.33 -8.64
N ALA A 8 -1.62 0.47 -8.50
CA ALA A 8 -0.74 -0.64 -8.15
C ALA A 8 -1.10 -1.28 -6.80
N LEU A 9 -1.41 -0.47 -5.78
CA LEU A 9 -1.90 -0.98 -4.49
C LEU A 9 -3.19 -1.80 -4.64
N GLY A 10 -4.14 -1.32 -5.45
CA GLY A 10 -5.39 -2.06 -5.72
C GLY A 10 -5.15 -3.40 -6.41
N GLU A 11 -4.21 -3.46 -7.36
CA GLU A 11 -3.85 -4.70 -8.04
C GLU A 11 -3.10 -5.67 -7.12
N ILE A 12 -2.13 -5.18 -6.34
CA ILE A 12 -1.41 -5.96 -5.32
C ILE A 12 -2.41 -6.58 -4.34
N ALA A 13 -3.35 -5.78 -3.84
CA ALA A 13 -4.39 -6.24 -2.94
C ALA A 13 -5.23 -7.35 -3.56
N ASN A 14 -5.64 -7.19 -4.83
CA ASN A 14 -6.38 -8.21 -5.55
C ASN A 14 -5.58 -9.51 -5.74
N THR A 15 -4.30 -9.42 -6.12
CA THR A 15 -3.40 -10.58 -6.27
C THR A 15 -3.22 -11.33 -4.95
N LEU A 16 -3.18 -10.58 -3.84
CA LEU A 16 -3.08 -11.10 -2.49
C LEU A 16 -4.42 -11.58 -1.91
N GLY A 17 -5.54 -11.46 -2.64
CA GLY A 17 -6.87 -11.85 -2.18
C GLY A 17 -7.51 -10.88 -1.18
N ILE A 18 -6.94 -9.69 -1.02
CA ILE A 18 -7.40 -8.64 -0.12
C ILE A 18 -8.51 -7.85 -0.79
N LYS A 19 -9.76 -8.11 -0.41
CA LYS A 19 -10.94 -7.43 -0.98
C LYS A 19 -11.37 -6.19 -0.20
N THR A 20 -10.90 -6.04 1.04
CA THR A 20 -11.38 -5.01 1.96
C THR A 20 -10.49 -3.78 2.00
N LEU A 21 -9.40 -3.72 1.23
CA LEU A 21 -8.53 -2.55 1.17
C LEU A 21 -9.29 -1.32 0.65
N ASN A 22 -9.38 -0.29 1.48
CA ASN A 22 -10.03 0.97 1.16
C ASN A 22 -8.99 2.04 0.80
N LEU A 23 -8.96 2.40 -0.49
CA LEU A 23 -8.12 3.47 -1.06
C LEU A 23 -8.90 4.76 -1.35
N ARG A 24 -10.19 4.83 -0.97
CA ARG A 24 -11.06 5.98 -1.22
C ARG A 24 -10.99 7.00 -0.07
N ASN A 25 -10.70 6.56 1.15
CA ASN A 25 -10.79 7.37 2.36
C ASN A 25 -9.47 8.10 2.71
N GLY A 26 -8.96 8.86 1.75
CA GLY A 26 -7.72 9.64 1.87
C GLY A 26 -6.49 8.92 1.33
N ASP A 27 -5.40 9.67 1.18
CA ASP A 27 -4.13 9.14 0.69
C ASP A 27 -3.44 8.29 1.78
N PRO A 28 -3.19 6.99 1.55
CA PRO A 28 -2.52 6.14 2.52
C PRO A 28 -1.12 6.64 2.90
N CYS A 29 -0.40 7.30 1.99
CA CYS A 29 0.91 7.90 2.30
C CYS A 29 0.81 9.03 3.33
N HIS A 30 -0.26 9.82 3.29
CA HIS A 30 -0.46 10.89 4.28
C HIS A 30 -0.96 10.34 5.61
N LEU A 31 -1.72 9.25 5.58
CA LEU A 31 -2.26 8.61 6.77
C LEU A 31 -1.23 7.70 7.47
N GLY A 32 -0.22 7.21 6.75
CA GLY A 32 0.77 6.23 7.23
C GLY A 32 0.19 4.82 7.47
N ILE A 33 -1.07 4.61 7.15
CA ILE A 33 -1.80 3.36 7.43
C ILE A 33 -2.61 2.90 6.22
N LEU A 34 -2.74 1.59 6.05
CA LEU A 34 -3.68 0.99 5.11
C LEU A 34 -5.00 0.74 5.83
N LYS A 35 -6.08 1.31 5.29
CA LYS A 35 -7.43 1.12 5.84
C LYS A 35 -8.10 -0.07 5.18
N PHE A 36 -8.77 -0.87 6.00
CA PHE A 36 -9.57 -1.99 5.55
C PHE A 36 -10.99 -1.79 6.03
N ASP A 37 -11.98 -2.05 5.19
CA ASP A 37 -13.40 -1.87 5.51
C ASP A 37 -13.93 -2.93 6.49
N ASP A 38 -13.12 -3.94 6.84
CA ASP A 38 -13.44 -4.94 7.84
C ASP A 38 -12.42 -4.98 8.98
N ALA A 39 -12.78 -5.69 10.05
CA ALA A 39 -11.99 -5.77 11.28
C ALA A 39 -10.64 -6.51 11.13
N GLN A 40 -10.19 -6.85 9.91
CA GLN A 40 -8.88 -7.48 9.63
C GLN A 40 -7.68 -6.57 9.87
N ASN A 41 -7.91 -5.31 10.26
CA ASN A 41 -6.85 -4.42 10.74
C ASN A 41 -7.05 -4.09 12.24
N PRO A 42 -6.93 -5.07 13.15
CA PRO A 42 -6.82 -4.77 14.56
C PRO A 42 -5.48 -4.05 14.76
N GLU A 43 -5.57 -2.73 14.86
CA GLU A 43 -4.53 -1.79 15.27
C GLU A 43 -3.11 -2.01 14.69
N GLY A 44 -2.81 -1.32 13.59
CA GLY A 44 -1.44 -0.89 13.27
C GLY A 44 -0.49 -1.95 12.69
N THR A 45 -1.00 -3.12 12.31
CA THR A 45 -0.19 -4.19 11.73
C THR A 45 0.06 -4.03 10.23
N ASN A 46 -0.86 -3.34 9.53
CA ASN A 46 -0.71 -3.00 8.12
C ASN A 46 -0.39 -1.52 7.96
N SER A 47 0.81 -1.22 7.47
CA SER A 47 1.32 0.15 7.36
C SER A 47 1.92 0.41 5.99
N ILE A 48 2.00 1.69 5.65
CA ILE A 48 2.61 2.15 4.42
C ILE A 48 3.52 3.32 4.75
N ILE A 49 4.74 3.31 4.21
CA ILE A 49 5.67 4.42 4.31
C ILE A 49 5.94 4.93 2.90
N CYS A 50 5.97 6.26 2.79
CA CYS A 50 6.23 6.93 1.54
C CYS A 50 7.30 7.99 1.72
N ASP A 51 8.11 8.16 0.69
CA ASP A 51 9.03 9.28 0.55
C ASP A 51 8.39 10.33 -0.36
N CYS A 52 8.08 11.48 0.22
CA CYS A 52 7.50 12.63 -0.45
C CYS A 52 8.52 13.74 -0.71
N THR A 53 9.83 13.46 -0.70
CA THR A 53 10.87 14.48 -0.97
C THR A 53 11.11 14.73 -2.46
N PHE A 54 10.41 14.00 -3.34
CA PHE A 54 10.60 14.06 -4.79
C PHE A 54 9.83 15.22 -5.43
N ASN A 55 10.42 15.79 -6.49
CA ASN A 55 9.86 16.88 -7.30
C ASN A 55 9.35 18.04 -6.43
N ASP A 56 10.23 18.65 -5.64
CA ASP A 56 9.88 19.76 -4.73
C ASP A 56 8.71 19.42 -3.78
N SER A 57 8.73 18.19 -3.26
CA SER A 57 7.72 17.63 -2.37
C SER A 57 6.31 17.50 -2.95
N THR A 58 6.18 17.51 -4.28
CA THR A 58 4.88 17.33 -4.96
C THR A 58 4.56 15.86 -5.27
N THR A 59 5.58 14.99 -5.26
CA THR A 59 5.44 13.57 -5.61
C THR A 59 5.84 12.69 -4.43
N CYS A 60 4.97 11.76 -4.06
CA CYS A 60 5.26 10.73 -3.06
C CYS A 60 5.39 9.37 -3.72
N HIS A 61 6.45 8.65 -3.36
CA HIS A 61 6.67 7.26 -3.74
C HIS A 61 6.59 6.34 -2.53
N ILE A 62 5.94 5.19 -2.71
CA ILE A 62 5.86 4.16 -1.66
C ILE A 62 7.24 3.51 -1.52
N THR A 63 7.77 3.49 -0.31
CA THR A 63 9.07 2.89 0.03
C THR A 63 8.94 1.65 0.90
N GLU A 64 7.89 1.56 1.72
CA GLU A 64 7.61 0.37 2.53
C GLU A 64 6.12 0.01 2.55
N LEU A 65 5.83 -1.28 2.45
CA LEU A 65 4.47 -1.85 2.54
C LEU A 65 4.44 -3.03 3.50
N LYS A 66 3.91 -2.84 4.71
CA LYS A 66 3.76 -3.94 5.69
C LYS A 66 2.33 -4.47 5.64
N LEU A 67 2.21 -5.78 5.43
CA LEU A 67 0.92 -6.51 5.39
C LEU A 67 0.99 -7.72 6.33
N LYS A 68 0.95 -7.50 7.66
CA LYS A 68 1.19 -8.55 8.67
C LYS A 68 -0.05 -9.35 9.08
N THR A 69 -1.25 -8.76 9.07
CA THR A 69 -2.46 -9.46 9.57
C THR A 69 -3.19 -10.29 8.52
N LEU A 70 -2.75 -10.22 7.27
CA LEU A 70 -3.40 -10.91 6.18
C LEU A 70 -2.65 -12.23 6.01
N SER A 71 -3.36 -13.36 6.11
CA SER A 71 -2.82 -14.66 5.71
C SER A 71 -2.65 -14.65 4.20
N LEU A 72 -1.57 -14.01 3.75
CA LEU A 72 -1.32 -13.77 2.35
C LEU A 72 -1.02 -15.12 1.68
N PRO A 73 -1.59 -15.37 0.48
CA PRO A 73 -1.16 -16.51 -0.31
C PRO A 73 0.36 -16.39 -0.55
N GLY A 74 1.07 -17.51 -0.57
CA GLY A 74 2.54 -17.57 -0.74
C GLY A 74 3.07 -17.10 -2.10
N LYS A 75 2.32 -16.26 -2.82
CA LYS A 75 2.66 -15.71 -4.13
C LYS A 75 3.02 -14.24 -3.98
N LEU A 76 4.25 -13.90 -4.32
CA LEU A 76 4.68 -12.51 -4.42
C LEU A 76 3.94 -11.82 -5.60
N PRO A 77 3.26 -10.67 -5.37
CA PRO A 77 2.54 -9.98 -6.43
C PRO A 77 3.50 -9.42 -7.49
N PRO A 78 3.39 -9.80 -8.77
CA PRO A 78 4.26 -9.26 -9.82
C PRO A 78 4.07 -7.75 -10.03
N GLU A 79 2.95 -7.19 -9.58
CA GLU A 79 2.63 -5.77 -9.68
C GLU A 79 3.52 -4.89 -8.80
N LEU A 80 4.31 -5.47 -7.89
CA LEU A 80 5.30 -4.75 -7.10
C LEU A 80 6.32 -4.01 -7.96
N VAL A 81 6.58 -4.47 -9.19
CA VAL A 81 7.45 -3.77 -10.15
C VAL A 81 6.94 -2.36 -10.49
N LYS A 82 5.65 -2.09 -10.32
CA LYS A 82 5.04 -0.76 -10.53
C LYS A 82 5.38 0.20 -9.39
N LEU A 83 5.80 -0.32 -8.23
CA LEU A 83 6.28 0.45 -7.09
C LEU A 83 7.81 0.51 -7.13
N GLN A 84 8.34 1.27 -8.08
CA GLN A 84 9.78 1.29 -8.41
C GLN A 84 10.71 1.73 -7.25
N TYR A 85 10.16 2.42 -6.26
CA TYR A 85 10.89 2.90 -5.08
C TYR A 85 10.64 2.04 -3.84
N LEU A 86 9.91 0.93 -3.98
CA LEU A 86 9.66 0.02 -2.89
C LEU A 86 10.96 -0.67 -2.47
N GLN A 87 11.33 -0.49 -1.20
CA GLN A 87 12.56 -1.02 -0.61
C GLN A 87 12.28 -2.18 0.34
N SER A 88 11.11 -2.21 0.96
CA SER A 88 10.75 -3.18 2.00
C SER A 88 9.28 -3.58 1.92
N MET A 89 9.01 -4.87 2.15
CA MET A 89 7.67 -5.46 2.24
C MET A 89 7.60 -6.42 3.42
#